data_AF-A0A484ZB06-F1
#
_entry.id   AF-A0A484ZB06-F1
#
_cell.length_a   1.000
_cell.length_b   1.000
_cell.length_c   1.000
_cell.angle_alpha   90.00
_cell.angle_beta   90.00
_cell.angle_gamma   90.00
#
_symmetry.space_group_name_H-M   'P 1'
#
loop_
_entity.id
_entity.type
_entity.pdbx_description
1 polymer ?
#
loop_
_entity_poly.entity_id
_entity_poly.type
_entity_poly.pdbx_seq_one_letter_code
_entity_poly.pdbx_strand_id
1 'polypeptide(L)'
;MRKVPTMEQLVAEIERQIERHNNRPHSSLPERSNGQHWSPLAYRNHVIKQEQEEIQFLTNSELHEMFRPEQICIARRGEIKLFKNIYFSTELASVEGEEVRVWF
;
A
#
# COMPACT_ATOMS: atom_id res chain seq x y z
N MET A 1 -2.02 -24.03 22.60
CA MET A 1 -1.13 -23.47 21.56
C MET A 1 -1.98 -22.97 20.40
N ARG A 2 -1.90 -21.67 20.04
CA ARG A 2 -2.54 -21.16 18.81
C ARG A 2 -1.81 -21.78 17.62
N LYS A 3 -2.54 -22.42 16.70
CA LYS A 3 -1.98 -23.07 15.50
C LYS A 3 -1.91 -22.14 14.27
N VAL A 4 -2.45 -20.93 14.39
CA VAL A 4 -2.53 -19.92 13.32
C VAL A 4 -1.90 -18.62 13.84
N PRO A 5 -1.04 -17.95 13.07
CA PRO A 5 -0.42 -16.68 13.46
C PRO A 5 -1.48 -15.57 13.59
N THR A 6 -1.16 -14.51 14.32
CA THR A 6 -1.94 -13.27 14.23
C THR A 6 -1.69 -12.58 12.89
N MET A 7 -2.53 -11.60 12.53
CA MET A 7 -2.33 -10.83 11.30
C MET A 7 -1.00 -10.09 11.30
N GLU A 8 -0.61 -9.53 12.44
CA GLU A 8 0.66 -8.82 12.60
C GLU A 8 1.85 -9.76 12.39
N GLN A 9 1.78 -10.98 12.95
CA GLN A 9 2.82 -11.99 12.77
C GLN A 9 2.92 -12.47 11.32
N LEU A 10 1.78 -12.63 10.65
CA LEU A 10 1.75 -13.02 9.24
C LEU A 10 2.35 -11.93 8.35
N VAL A 11 1.95 -10.67 8.54
CA VAL A 11 2.46 -9.52 7.78
C VAL A 11 3.97 -9.38 7.97
N ALA A 12 4.44 -9.43 9.23
CA ALA A 12 5.87 -9.34 9.52
C ALA A 12 6.69 -10.46 8.85
N GLU A 13 6.16 -11.69 8.81
CA GLU A 13 6.84 -12.80 8.14
C GLU A 13 6.84 -12.63 6.62
N ILE A 14 5.76 -12.12 6.03
CA ILE A 14 5.71 -11.80 4.59
C ILE A 14 6.76 -10.75 4.24
N GLU A 15 6.82 -9.65 4.99
CA GLU A 15 7.81 -8.58 4.79
C GLU A 15 9.24 -9.13 4.89
N ARG A 16 9.51 -9.98 5.88
CA ARG A 16 10.81 -10.62 6.06
C ARG A 16 11.18 -11.51 4.89
N GLN A 17 10.22 -12.25 4.32
CA GLN A 17 10.48 -13.12 3.17
C GLN A 17 10.71 -12.32 1.88
N ILE A 18 9.99 -11.23 1.69
CA ILE A 18 10.21 -10.28 0.59
C ILE A 18 11.61 -9.70 0.69
N GLU A 19 12.00 -9.19 1.86
CA GLU A 19 13.33 -8.63 2.08
C GLU A 19 14.43 -9.66 1.82
N ARG A 20 14.27 -10.89 2.34
CA ARG A 20 15.20 -11.98 2.10
C ARG A 20 15.31 -12.33 0.63
N HIS A 21 14.18 -12.42 -0.10
CA HIS A 21 14.18 -12.75 -1.51
C HIS A 21 14.89 -11.68 -2.33
N ASN A 22 14.54 -10.41 -2.10
CA ASN A 22 15.08 -9.26 -2.84
C ASN A 22 16.59 -9.08 -2.67
N ASN A 23 17.14 -9.52 -1.53
CA ASN A 23 18.57 -9.40 -1.23
C ASN A 23 19.40 -10.66 -1.48
N ARG A 24 18.77 -11.80 -1.83
CA ARG A 24 19.49 -13.04 -2.13
C ARG A 24 19.83 -13.13 -3.64
N PRO A 25 21.06 -13.51 -4.02
CA PRO A 25 21.38 -13.86 -5.41
C PRO A 25 20.44 -14.92 -5.98
N HIS A 26 20.03 -14.78 -7.24
CA HIS A 26 19.11 -15.71 -7.90
C HIS A 26 19.66 -16.17 -9.25
N SER A 27 19.75 -17.49 -9.47
CA SER A 27 20.31 -18.06 -10.70
C SER A 27 19.50 -17.77 -11.97
N SER A 28 18.27 -17.30 -11.82
CA SER A 28 17.44 -16.82 -12.94
C SER A 28 17.80 -15.40 -13.40
N LEU A 29 18.68 -14.70 -12.69
CA LEU A 29 19.17 -13.38 -13.06
C LEU A 29 20.57 -13.50 -13.69
N PRO A 30 21.00 -12.52 -14.50
CA PRO A 30 22.33 -12.54 -15.10
C PRO A 30 23.45 -12.67 -14.07
N GLU A 31 24.60 -13.17 -14.51
CA GLU A 31 25.83 -13.14 -13.72
C GLU A 31 26.52 -11.78 -13.82
N ARG A 32 27.17 -11.39 -12.73
CA ARG A 32 28.08 -10.25 -12.67
C ARG A 32 29.45 -10.64 -13.23
N SER A 33 30.29 -9.64 -13.46
CA SER A 33 31.69 -9.84 -13.87
C SER A 33 32.52 -10.68 -12.89
N ASN A 34 32.09 -10.79 -11.62
CA ASN A 34 32.72 -11.63 -10.60
C ASN A 34 32.18 -13.07 -10.53
N GLY A 35 31.33 -13.49 -11.48
CA GLY A 35 30.75 -14.83 -11.55
C GLY A 35 29.60 -15.10 -10.58
N GLN A 36 29.13 -14.10 -9.83
CA GLN A 36 27.96 -14.23 -8.96
C GLN A 36 26.70 -13.68 -9.64
N HIS A 37 25.57 -14.37 -9.48
CA HIS A 37 24.28 -13.85 -9.92
C HIS A 37 23.86 -12.59 -9.15
N TRP A 38 23.07 -11.74 -9.79
CA TRP A 38 22.43 -10.62 -9.11
C TRP A 38 21.36 -11.08 -8.11
N SER A 39 21.11 -10.27 -7.07
CA SER A 39 19.83 -10.29 -6.36
C SER A 39 18.81 -9.42 -7.10
N PRO A 40 17.49 -9.66 -6.94
CA PRO A 40 16.46 -8.85 -7.61
C PRO A 40 16.61 -7.35 -7.35
N LEU A 41 16.82 -6.93 -6.10
CA LEU A 41 16.97 -5.51 -5.75
C LEU A 41 18.22 -4.90 -6.41
N ALA A 42 19.33 -5.62 -6.39
CA ALA A 42 20.58 -5.12 -6.96
C ALA A 42 20.50 -5.03 -8.49
N TYR A 43 19.85 -6.00 -9.15
CA TYR A 43 19.66 -5.98 -10.59
C TYR A 43 18.74 -4.84 -11.02
N ARG A 44 17.61 -4.64 -10.33
CA ARG A 44 16.70 -3.51 -10.58
C ARG A 44 17.46 -2.17 -10.52
N ASN A 45 18.22 -1.96 -9.46
CA ASN A 45 19.00 -0.73 -9.29
C ASN A 45 20.10 -0.56 -10.34
N HIS A 46 20.66 -1.66 -10.83
CA HIS A 46 21.64 -1.64 -11.92
C HIS A 46 20.99 -1.19 -13.24
N VAL A 47 19.85 -1.78 -13.62
CA VAL A 47 19.12 -1.45 -14.86
C VAL A 47 18.68 0.01 -14.86
N ILE A 48 18.05 0.50 -13.79
CA ILE A 48 17.64 1.93 -13.66
C ILE A 48 18.83 2.86 -13.90
N LYS A 49 20.00 2.55 -13.33
CA LYS A 49 21.21 3.35 -13.51
C LYS A 49 21.76 3.28 -14.93
N GLN A 50 21.70 2.10 -15.57
CA GLN A 50 22.20 1.91 -16.93
C GLN A 50 21.33 2.62 -17.96
N GLU A 51 20.01 2.53 -17.81
CA GLU A 51 19.04 3.16 -18.70
C GLU A 51 18.88 4.67 -18.43
N GLN A 52 19.46 5.16 -17.32
CA GLN A 52 19.29 6.54 -16.84
C GLN A 52 17.80 6.89 -16.66
N GLU A 53 17.01 5.89 -16.30
CA GLU A 53 15.57 6.01 -16.16
C GLU A 53 15.22 6.76 -14.87
N GLU A 54 14.46 7.84 -15.01
CA GLU A 54 13.91 8.56 -13.86
C GLU A 54 12.55 7.98 -13.49
N ILE A 55 12.45 7.44 -12.27
CA ILE A 55 11.18 6.93 -11.76
C ILE A 55 10.29 8.13 -11.43
N GLN A 56 9.23 8.29 -12.20
CA GLN A 56 8.16 9.23 -11.88
C GLN A 56 7.33 8.68 -10.73
N PHE A 57 7.53 9.25 -9.54
CA PHE A 57 6.70 8.95 -8.39
C PHE A 57 5.41 9.74 -8.45
N LEU A 58 4.33 9.10 -8.03
CA LEU A 58 3.03 9.74 -7.90
C LEU A 58 3.10 10.84 -6.85
N THR A 59 2.43 11.95 -7.14
CA THR A 59 2.22 13.05 -6.21
C THR A 59 1.35 12.61 -5.03
N ASN A 60 1.36 13.38 -3.94
CA ASN A 60 0.49 13.11 -2.80
C ASN A 60 -1.01 13.10 -3.17
N SER A 61 -1.42 13.89 -4.17
CA SER A 61 -2.81 13.90 -4.66
C SER A 61 -3.13 12.61 -5.41
N GLU A 62 -2.23 12.16 -6.30
CA GLU A 62 -2.43 10.91 -7.03
C GLU A 62 -2.43 9.71 -6.08
N LEU A 63 -1.51 9.68 -5.11
CA LEU A 63 -1.49 8.65 -4.06
C LEU A 63 -2.77 8.65 -3.23
N HIS A 64 -3.32 9.84 -2.93
CA HIS A 64 -4.60 9.98 -2.24
C HIS A 64 -5.73 9.32 -3.02
N GLU A 65 -5.67 9.31 -4.36
CA GLU A 65 -6.71 8.83 -5.26
C GLU A 65 -6.57 7.35 -5.67
N MET A 66 -5.39 6.74 -5.53
CA MET A 66 -5.09 5.39 -6.07
C MET A 66 -6.01 4.26 -5.57
N PHE A 67 -6.52 4.34 -4.35
CA PHE A 67 -7.41 3.32 -3.80
C PHE A 67 -8.28 3.89 -2.68
N ARG A 68 -9.55 4.18 -2.99
CA ARG A 68 -10.57 4.62 -2.03
C ARG A 68 -11.81 3.75 -2.17
N PRO A 69 -11.93 2.67 -1.38
CA PRO A 69 -13.23 2.10 -1.11
C PRO A 69 -14.22 3.21 -0.75
N GLU A 70 -15.38 3.17 -1.38
CA GLU A 70 -16.40 4.19 -1.20
C GLU A 70 -17.72 3.58 -0.77
N GLN A 71 -18.44 4.31 0.09
CA GLN A 71 -19.79 3.98 0.48
C GLN A 71 -20.63 5.25 0.57
N ILE A 72 -21.88 5.16 0.13
CA ILE A 72 -22.88 6.21 0.36
C ILE A 72 -23.47 6.03 1.76
N CYS A 73 -23.41 7.09 2.54
CA CYS A 73 -23.97 7.17 3.89
C CYS A 73 -24.95 8.34 3.98
N ILE A 74 -25.94 8.26 4.88
CA ILE A 74 -26.84 9.38 5.14
C ILE A 74 -26.26 10.21 6.29
N ALA A 75 -26.04 11.51 6.06
CA ALA A 75 -25.62 12.43 7.10
C ALA A 75 -26.77 12.71 8.07
N ARG A 76 -26.52 12.57 9.38
CA ARG A 76 -27.51 12.85 10.43
C ARG A 76 -26.84 13.47 11.64
N ARG A 77 -27.29 14.64 12.05
CA ARG A 77 -26.81 15.43 13.20
C ARG A 77 -25.31 15.69 13.16
N GLY A 78 -24.76 15.94 11.97
CA GLY A 78 -23.32 16.10 11.78
C GLY A 78 -22.52 14.78 11.83
N GLU A 79 -23.21 13.64 11.83
CA GLU A 79 -22.58 12.31 11.90
C GLU A 79 -22.85 11.49 10.64
N ILE A 80 -21.92 10.58 10.33
CA ILE A 80 -22.15 9.44 9.44
C ILE A 80 -21.79 8.13 10.15
N LYS A 81 -22.51 7.06 9.80
CA LYS A 81 -22.19 5.71 10.25
C LYS A 81 -21.48 4.96 9.13
N LEU A 82 -20.23 4.58 9.38
CA LEU A 82 -19.43 3.78 8.48
C LEU A 82 -18.99 2.50 9.20
N PHE A 83 -19.45 1.36 8.69
CA PHE A 83 -19.36 0.06 9.37
C PHE A 83 -19.91 0.11 10.80
N LYS A 84 -19.05 -0.06 11.81
CA LYS A 84 -19.38 -0.02 13.24
C LYS A 84 -18.98 1.30 13.91
N ASN A 85 -18.41 2.23 13.15
CA ASN A 85 -17.88 3.49 13.64
C ASN A 85 -18.85 4.64 13.33
N ILE A 86 -18.84 5.66 14.19
CA ILE A 86 -19.52 6.93 13.98
C ILE A 86 -18.43 7.98 13.77
N TYR A 87 -18.54 8.73 12.68
CA TYR A 87 -17.65 9.84 12.35
C TYR A 87 -18.45 11.13 12.41
N PHE A 88 -17.88 12.20 12.97
CA PHE A 88 -18.52 13.49 13.15
C PHE A 88 -17.74 14.60 12.46
N SER A 89 -18.46 15.54 11.85
CA SER A 89 -17.92 16.80 11.33
C SER A 89 -19.01 17.87 11.38
N THR A 90 -18.61 19.11 11.65
CA THR A 90 -19.53 20.26 11.67
C THR A 90 -20.13 20.54 10.29
N GLU A 91 -19.38 20.24 9.24
CA GLU A 91 -19.78 20.39 7.84
C GLU A 91 -20.88 19.39 7.46
N LEU A 92 -20.93 18.21 8.09
CA LEU A 92 -22.02 17.25 7.85
C LEU A 92 -23.38 17.75 8.35
N ALA A 93 -23.41 18.71 9.27
CA ALA A 93 -24.66 19.29 9.76
C ALA A 93 -25.34 20.18 8.70
N SER A 94 -24.61 20.67 7.70
CA SER A 94 -25.19 21.47 6.61
C SER A 94 -25.89 20.63 5.55
N VAL A 95 -25.66 19.30 5.54
CA VAL A 95 -26.21 18.34 4.57
C VAL A 95 -27.12 17.30 5.27
N GLU A 96 -27.87 17.73 6.28
CA GLU A 96 -28.74 16.86 7.09
C GLU A 96 -29.72 16.06 6.23
N GLY A 97 -29.70 14.74 6.38
CA GLY A 97 -30.59 13.81 5.67
C GLY A 97 -30.15 13.50 4.23
N GLU A 98 -29.09 14.12 3.73
CA GLU A 98 -28.57 13.89 2.38
C GLU A 98 -27.65 12.67 2.30
N GLU A 99 -27.54 12.13 1.08
CA GLU A 99 -26.58 11.08 0.74
C GLU A 99 -25.19 11.69 0.52
N VAL A 100 -24.25 11.30 1.37
CA VAL A 100 -22.85 11.72 1.30
C VAL A 100 -22.00 10.52 0.90
N ARG A 101 -21.09 10.74 -0.04
CA ARG A 101 -20.10 9.73 -0.45
C ARG A 101 -18.89 9.80 0.48
N VAL A 102 -18.60 8.68 1.14
CA VAL A 102 -17.51 8.58 2.11
C VAL A 102 -16.41 7.68 1.55
N TRP A 103 -15.18 8.20 1.56
CA TRP A 103 -13.96 7.48 1.21
C TRP A 103 -13.21 7.08 2.48
N PHE A 104 -12.73 5.83 2.56
CA PHE A 104 -12.09 5.27 3.76
C PHE A 104 -10.96 4.28 3.45
#